data_AF-A0A7U2RBN9-F1
#
_entry.id   AF-A0A7U2RBN9-F1
#
_cell.length_a   1.000
_cell.length_b   1.000
_cell.length_c   1.000
_cell.angle_alpha   90.00
_cell.angle_beta   90.00
_cell.angle_gamma   90.00
#
_symmetry.space_group_name_H-M   'P 1'
#
loop_
_entity.id
_entity.type
_entity.pdbx_description
1 polymer ?
#
loop_
_entity_poly.entity_id
_entity_poly.type
_entity_poly.pdbx_seq_one_letter_code
_entity_poly.pdbx_strand_id
1 'polypeptide(L)'
;MYRKRRLNLFKNFILAIAGLFIIFSCENEKINETTTINQHEVTQKIAEKVALNVFRFKNNELAKSAQITKSIENITTYKMSTTSDVNPFYVLNYNEGGFSIVSADDRVSPVLAYCDEGAFSTNINEIPEPVQSWMEEEKEISQTVKIKNSIQTPEIKLDWDSALNKLPPPKDPNWCTDNFYQKGPLLTTTWDQGWGYNNYTPHLGCSNYSNGNAPTGCVATATAQIMKYHQWPSSYNWSAMPNNYGSNATSQLMVGIGNNENMDYDCGGSGTKSYRAMYALKGAFGYSNALYGDYNYNTVLSELSQNKPVILAGGEKNIGQVLFHIMQKVMLGFGRIYARL
;
A
#
# COMPACT_ATOMS: atom_id res chain seq x y z
N MET A 1 71.17 6.89 40.18
CA MET A 1 70.34 6.49 41.35
C MET A 1 69.32 5.47 40.85
N TYR A 2 69.65 4.17 40.81
CA TYR A 2 69.64 3.16 41.89
C TYR A 2 68.33 2.34 41.89
N ARG A 3 68.37 1.13 41.34
CA ARG A 3 68.34 -0.16 42.07
C ARG A 3 68.30 -1.30 41.04
N LYS A 4 69.39 -2.08 40.81
CA LYS A 4 69.93 -3.20 41.61
C LYS A 4 68.84 -4.26 41.92
N ARG A 5 69.01 -5.57 41.71
CA ARG A 5 70.16 -6.40 41.27
C ARG A 5 69.71 -7.88 41.30
N ARG A 6 70.43 -8.69 40.51
CA ARG A 6 70.86 -10.10 40.75
C ARG A 6 69.85 -11.22 40.45
N LEU A 7 70.09 -12.07 39.44
CA LEU A 7 71.10 -13.17 39.34
C LEU A 7 71.11 -14.06 40.60
N ASN A 8 71.11 -15.38 40.59
CA ASN A 8 71.13 -16.49 39.63
C ASN A 8 71.12 -17.75 40.54
N LEU A 9 70.74 -18.93 40.04
CA LEU A 9 71.31 -20.28 40.35
C LEU A 9 70.29 -21.36 39.94
N PHE A 10 70.30 -21.82 38.68
CA PHE A 10 71.07 -22.96 38.14
C PHE A 10 70.57 -24.35 38.57
N LYS A 11 70.10 -25.14 37.59
CA LYS A 11 70.42 -26.57 37.45
C LYS A 11 70.25 -27.02 35.99
N ASN A 12 71.27 -27.73 35.51
CA ASN A 12 71.53 -28.21 34.16
C ASN A 12 70.66 -29.40 33.77
N PHE A 13 70.31 -29.56 32.48
CA PHE A 13 70.84 -30.65 31.61
C PHE A 13 70.36 -30.48 30.16
N ILE A 14 71.26 -30.71 29.20
CA ILE A 14 71.05 -30.68 27.75
C ILE A 14 70.69 -32.09 27.27
N LEU A 15 69.66 -32.24 26.43
CA LEU A 15 69.68 -33.17 25.29
C LEU A 15 68.52 -32.88 24.32
N ALA A 16 68.87 -32.91 23.04
CA ALA A 16 68.11 -32.51 21.86
C ALA A 16 66.93 -33.45 21.53
N ILE A 17 65.96 -32.94 20.76
CA ILE A 17 65.39 -33.58 19.57
C ILE A 17 64.67 -32.51 18.72
N ALA A 18 64.93 -32.58 17.42
CA ALA A 18 64.43 -31.74 16.35
C ALA A 18 62.91 -31.92 16.12
N GLY A 19 62.26 -30.87 15.60
CA GLY A 19 60.88 -30.97 15.13
C GLY A 19 60.39 -29.66 14.52
N LEU A 20 60.51 -29.58 13.19
CA LEU A 20 59.72 -28.79 12.22
C LEU A 20 58.96 -27.54 12.73
N PHE A 21 59.34 -26.39 12.18
CA PHE A 21 58.48 -25.23 12.01
C PHE A 21 57.17 -25.64 11.31
N ILE A 22 56.05 -25.63 12.03
CA ILE A 22 54.72 -25.51 11.45
C ILE A 22 54.17 -24.15 11.90
N ILE A 23 54.02 -23.29 10.92
CA ILE A 23 53.40 -21.98 11.01
C ILE A 23 51.92 -22.26 11.26
N PHE A 24 51.45 -22.11 12.50
CA PHE A 24 50.01 -22.08 12.76
C PHE A 24 49.49 -20.73 12.28
N SER A 25 49.05 -20.73 11.02
CA SER A 25 48.04 -19.83 10.50
C SER A 25 46.86 -19.83 11.47
N CYS A 26 46.49 -18.66 11.98
CA CYS A 26 45.17 -18.49 12.60
C CYS A 26 44.14 -18.77 11.52
N GLU A 27 43.54 -19.95 11.59
CA GLU A 27 42.35 -20.29 10.84
C GLU A 27 41.24 -19.40 11.41
N ASN A 28 40.78 -18.43 10.62
CA ASN A 28 39.55 -17.72 10.92
C ASN A 28 38.45 -18.78 10.99
N GLU A 29 37.97 -19.09 12.20
CA GLU A 29 36.68 -19.73 12.37
C GLU A 29 35.67 -18.88 11.60
N LYS A 30 35.25 -19.42 10.46
CA LYS A 30 34.03 -18.97 9.81
C LYS A 30 32.95 -19.14 10.85
N ILE A 31 32.53 -18.01 11.44
CA ILE A 31 31.24 -17.89 12.07
C ILE A 31 30.28 -18.37 10.99
N ASN A 32 29.81 -19.61 11.12
CA ASN A 32 28.65 -20.08 10.39
C ASN A 32 27.56 -19.08 10.76
N GLU A 33 27.25 -18.18 9.82
CA GLU A 33 25.98 -17.48 9.77
C GLU A 33 24.93 -18.56 9.95
N THR A 34 24.48 -18.68 11.20
CA THR A 34 23.37 -19.53 11.53
C THR A 34 22.24 -18.89 10.76
N THR A 35 21.79 -19.59 9.73
CA THR A 35 20.64 -19.23 8.91
C THR A 35 19.56 -18.85 9.89
N THR A 36 19.34 -17.55 10.11
CA THR A 36 18.27 -17.09 10.98
C THR A 36 17.03 -17.63 10.31
N ILE A 37 16.41 -18.62 10.96
CA ILE A 37 15.05 -19.03 10.60
C ILE A 37 14.29 -17.71 10.52
N ASN A 38 13.80 -17.39 9.34
CA ASN A 38 13.09 -16.16 9.05
C ASN A 38 11.73 -16.29 9.75
N GLN A 39 11.73 -16.21 11.09
CA GLN A 39 10.63 -16.63 11.96
C GLN A 39 9.33 -15.87 11.66
N HIS A 40 9.48 -14.66 11.12
CA HIS A 40 8.42 -13.75 10.76
C HIS A 40 8.03 -13.83 9.27
N GLU A 41 8.69 -14.67 8.47
CA GLU A 41 8.37 -14.84 7.05
C GLU A 41 7.06 -15.60 6.86
N VAL A 42 6.16 -14.97 6.12
CA VAL A 42 4.91 -15.57 5.68
C VAL A 42 5.17 -16.26 4.37
N THR A 43 5.03 -17.59 4.35
CA THR A 43 5.15 -18.39 3.12
C THR A 43 3.92 -18.20 2.23
N GLN A 44 4.06 -18.45 0.92
CA GLN A 44 2.94 -18.47 -0.03
C GLN A 44 1.76 -19.33 0.44
N LYS A 45 2.02 -20.48 1.10
CA LYS A 45 0.97 -21.36 1.64
C LYS A 45 0.18 -20.72 2.79
N ILE A 46 0.86 -19.95 3.64
CA ILE A 46 0.20 -19.19 4.71
C ILE A 46 -0.61 -18.05 4.09
N ALA A 47 -0.06 -17.35 3.09
CA ALA A 47 -0.75 -16.28 2.39
C ALA A 47 -2.02 -16.75 1.68
N GLU A 48 -1.97 -17.91 1.00
CA GLU A 48 -3.14 -18.56 0.41
C GLU A 48 -4.22 -18.87 1.46
N LYS A 49 -3.83 -19.41 2.61
CA LYS A 49 -4.77 -19.69 3.71
C LYS A 49 -5.45 -18.42 4.22
N VAL A 50 -4.69 -17.33 4.40
CA VAL A 50 -5.23 -16.03 4.81
C VAL A 50 -6.19 -15.50 3.74
N ALA A 51 -5.78 -15.48 2.49
CA ALA A 51 -6.55 -15.00 1.35
C ALA A 51 -7.93 -15.67 1.24
N LEU A 52 -7.97 -17.01 1.36
CA LEU A 52 -9.20 -17.80 1.36
C LEU A 52 -10.12 -17.55 2.57
N ASN A 53 -9.60 -16.93 3.63
CA ASN A 53 -10.38 -16.58 4.82
C ASN A 53 -10.95 -15.15 4.76
N VAL A 54 -10.35 -14.24 3.99
CA VAL A 54 -10.73 -12.80 3.95
C VAL A 54 -12.21 -12.59 3.62
N PHE A 55 -12.74 -13.27 2.61
CA PHE A 55 -14.12 -13.09 2.16
C PHE A 55 -15.18 -13.63 3.11
N ARG A 56 -14.80 -14.40 4.13
CA ARG A 56 -15.77 -14.91 5.12
C ARG A 56 -16.20 -13.85 6.13
N PHE A 57 -15.38 -12.82 6.38
CA PHE A 57 -15.67 -11.80 7.39
C PHE A 57 -16.84 -10.87 7.02
N LYS A 58 -17.21 -10.78 5.74
CA LYS A 58 -18.36 -9.99 5.28
C LYS A 58 -19.73 -10.54 5.73
N ASN A 59 -19.84 -11.83 5.98
CA ASN A 59 -21.14 -12.51 6.09
C ASN A 59 -21.57 -12.80 7.54
N ASN A 60 -20.87 -12.26 8.53
CA ASN A 60 -21.14 -12.60 9.94
C ASN A 60 -22.31 -11.84 10.58
N GLU A 61 -23.04 -11.03 9.83
CA GLU A 61 -24.41 -10.68 10.20
C GLU A 61 -25.38 -11.07 9.08
N LEU A 62 -26.21 -12.08 9.36
CA LEU A 62 -27.50 -12.35 8.70
C LEU A 62 -27.49 -12.69 7.20
N ALA A 63 -26.72 -13.71 6.77
CA ALA A 63 -27.05 -14.41 5.52
C ALA A 63 -26.77 -15.93 5.58
N LYS A 64 -27.77 -16.69 6.04
CA LYS A 64 -27.93 -18.09 5.58
C LYS A 64 -28.29 -18.05 4.09
N SER A 65 -27.32 -17.97 3.19
CA SER A 65 -27.37 -18.49 1.81
C SER A 65 -26.16 -17.96 1.01
N ALA A 66 -25.44 -18.87 0.37
CA ALA A 66 -24.23 -18.70 -0.45
C ALA A 66 -22.92 -18.37 0.30
N GLN A 67 -22.21 -19.42 0.74
CA GLN A 67 -20.76 -19.30 0.91
C GLN A 67 -20.14 -19.06 -0.46
N ILE A 68 -19.68 -17.83 -0.73
CA ILE A 68 -18.80 -17.58 -1.87
C ILE A 68 -17.53 -18.38 -1.58
N THR A 69 -17.38 -19.49 -2.29
CA THR A 69 -16.15 -20.28 -2.26
C THR A 69 -15.26 -19.67 -3.33
N LYS A 70 -14.25 -18.90 -2.92
CA LYS A 70 -13.21 -18.42 -3.83
C LYS A 70 -12.16 -19.51 -3.99
N SER A 71 -11.58 -19.63 -5.17
CA SER A 71 -10.43 -20.49 -5.46
C SER A 71 -9.31 -19.68 -6.08
N ILE A 72 -8.06 -19.95 -5.70
CA ILE A 72 -6.92 -19.19 -6.21
C ILE A 72 -6.72 -19.52 -7.69
N GLU A 73 -6.69 -18.49 -8.54
CA GLU A 73 -6.30 -18.57 -9.95
C GLU A 73 -4.78 -18.51 -10.07
N ASN A 74 -4.18 -17.46 -9.52
CA ASN A 74 -2.74 -17.23 -9.55
C ASN A 74 -2.27 -16.48 -8.32
N ILE A 75 -0.96 -16.62 -8.05
CA ILE A 75 -0.26 -15.88 -7.00
C ILE A 75 0.91 -15.17 -7.66
N THR A 76 0.94 -13.84 -7.53
CA THR A 76 1.95 -12.98 -8.13
C THR A 76 2.77 -12.29 -7.04
N THR A 77 4.08 -12.21 -7.27
CA THR A 77 5.04 -11.42 -6.48
C THR A 77 5.68 -10.39 -7.39
N TYR A 78 5.86 -9.17 -6.92
CA TYR A 78 6.50 -8.11 -7.69
C TYR A 78 7.94 -7.93 -7.20
N LYS A 79 8.92 -8.33 -8.02
CA LYS A 79 10.32 -8.03 -7.76
C LYS A 79 10.57 -6.57 -8.10
N MET A 80 10.55 -5.68 -7.10
CA MET A 80 10.79 -4.25 -7.30
C MET A 80 12.29 -3.94 -7.29
N SER A 81 12.73 -3.12 -8.26
CA SER A 81 14.09 -3.07 -8.81
C SER A 81 15.21 -2.62 -7.86
N THR A 82 14.89 -2.00 -6.72
CA THR A 82 15.90 -1.34 -5.88
C THR A 82 15.94 -1.94 -4.48
N THR A 83 16.98 -2.73 -4.22
CA THR A 83 17.50 -3.13 -2.90
C THR A 83 16.70 -4.18 -2.11
N SER A 84 17.36 -5.33 -1.89
CA SER A 84 16.94 -6.55 -1.17
C SER A 84 15.86 -7.40 -1.86
N ASP A 85 16.11 -8.71 -1.94
CA ASP A 85 15.24 -9.78 -2.47
C ASP A 85 13.98 -10.01 -1.59
N VAL A 86 13.55 -8.98 -0.85
CA VAL A 86 12.43 -9.05 0.07
C VAL A 86 11.14 -8.94 -0.73
N ASN A 87 10.41 -10.04 -0.84
CA ASN A 87 9.01 -9.98 -1.22
C ASN A 87 8.22 -9.35 -0.06
N PRO A 88 7.54 -8.20 -0.25
CA PRO A 88 6.79 -7.54 0.82
C PRO A 88 5.37 -8.12 1.00
N PHE A 89 4.80 -8.67 -0.07
CA PHE A 89 3.43 -9.21 -0.06
C PHE A 89 3.21 -10.21 -1.21
N TYR A 90 2.12 -10.94 -1.14
CA TYR A 90 1.60 -11.80 -2.20
C TYR A 90 0.31 -11.19 -2.73
N VAL A 91 0.15 -11.14 -4.05
CA VAL A 91 -1.12 -10.81 -4.69
C VAL A 91 -1.77 -12.10 -5.19
N LEU A 92 -2.97 -12.39 -4.72
CA LEU A 92 -3.72 -13.61 -5.03
C LEU A 92 -4.98 -13.24 -5.81
N ASN A 93 -5.05 -13.62 -7.07
CA ASN A 93 -6.26 -13.49 -7.90
C ASN A 93 -7.15 -14.74 -7.75
N TYR A 94 -8.45 -14.58 -7.89
CA TYR A 94 -9.42 -15.68 -7.77
C TYR A 94 -10.12 -16.01 -9.08
N ASN A 95 -10.41 -17.29 -9.32
CA ASN A 95 -11.11 -17.74 -10.53
C ASN A 95 -12.52 -17.15 -10.65
N GLU A 96 -13.16 -16.84 -9.52
CA GLU A 96 -14.49 -16.24 -9.45
C GLU A 96 -14.43 -14.70 -9.45
N GLY A 97 -13.29 -14.11 -9.83
CA GLY A 97 -13.01 -12.68 -9.80
C GLY A 97 -12.60 -12.17 -8.42
N GLY A 98 -12.03 -10.98 -8.40
CA GLY A 98 -11.45 -10.36 -7.20
C GLY A 98 -10.00 -10.75 -6.96
N PHE A 99 -9.42 -10.12 -5.95
CA PHE A 99 -8.06 -10.40 -5.51
C PHE A 99 -7.86 -10.10 -4.03
N SER A 100 -6.76 -10.58 -3.45
CA SER A 100 -6.29 -10.16 -2.12
C SER A 100 -4.78 -9.96 -2.13
N ILE A 101 -4.34 -8.95 -1.38
CA ILE A 101 -2.93 -8.63 -1.16
C ILE A 101 -2.62 -8.95 0.30
N VAL A 102 -1.73 -9.91 0.51
CA VAL A 102 -1.41 -10.50 1.81
C VAL A 102 0.05 -10.24 2.15
N SER A 103 0.32 -9.73 3.36
CA SER A 103 1.70 -9.44 3.78
C SER A 103 2.59 -10.69 3.75
N ALA A 104 3.86 -10.52 3.37
CA ALA A 104 4.88 -11.55 3.42
C ALA A 104 5.65 -11.58 4.76
N ASP A 105 5.28 -10.73 5.72
CA ASP A 105 5.89 -10.66 7.06
C ASP A 105 4.81 -10.54 8.15
N ASP A 106 4.87 -11.39 9.17
CA ASP A 106 3.83 -11.48 10.21
C ASP A 106 3.85 -10.33 11.23
N ARG A 107 4.81 -9.41 11.12
CA ARG A 107 4.86 -8.16 11.90
C ARG A 107 4.08 -7.03 11.24
N VAL A 108 3.64 -7.23 10.01
CA VAL A 108 2.78 -6.33 9.25
C VAL A 108 1.39 -6.95 9.15
N SER A 109 0.34 -6.14 8.98
CA SER A 109 -1.05 -6.60 8.88
C SER A 109 -1.22 -7.75 7.87
N PRO A 110 -2.02 -8.80 8.20
CA PRO A 110 -2.16 -9.97 7.35
C PRO A 110 -2.77 -9.67 5.99
N VAL A 111 -3.76 -8.78 5.92
CA VAL A 111 -4.44 -8.41 4.67
C VAL A 111 -4.20 -6.92 4.44
N LEU A 112 -3.45 -6.61 3.38
CA LEU A 112 -3.11 -5.24 2.99
C LEU A 112 -4.20 -4.60 2.12
N ALA A 113 -4.83 -5.41 1.26
CA ALA A 113 -5.97 -4.99 0.43
C ALA A 113 -6.75 -6.20 -0.08
N TYR A 114 -8.02 -6.03 -0.43
CA TYR A 114 -8.77 -7.02 -1.21
C TYR A 114 -9.82 -6.37 -2.10
N CYS A 115 -10.22 -7.06 -3.16
CA CYS A 115 -11.31 -6.66 -4.05
C CYS A 115 -12.19 -7.89 -4.31
N ASP A 116 -13.52 -7.70 -4.34
CA ASP A 116 -14.44 -8.83 -4.62
C ASP A 116 -14.53 -9.18 -6.12
N GLU A 117 -14.16 -8.23 -6.98
CA GLU A 117 -14.40 -8.23 -8.42
C GLU A 117 -13.12 -7.89 -9.20
N GLY A 118 -13.09 -8.25 -10.49
CA GLY A 118 -11.96 -7.97 -11.37
C GLY A 118 -10.75 -8.87 -11.12
N ALA A 119 -9.55 -8.39 -11.43
CA ALA A 119 -8.30 -9.07 -11.11
C ALA A 119 -7.21 -8.01 -10.98
N PHE A 120 -6.21 -8.26 -10.14
CA PHE A 120 -5.03 -7.41 -10.05
C PHE A 120 -4.05 -7.78 -11.18
N SER A 121 -3.58 -6.81 -11.95
CA SER A 121 -2.73 -7.09 -13.11
C SER A 121 -1.40 -7.71 -12.67
N THR A 122 -1.00 -8.80 -13.33
CA THR A 122 0.29 -9.45 -13.12
C THR A 122 1.46 -8.69 -13.77
N ASN A 123 1.17 -7.62 -14.53
CA ASN A 123 2.16 -6.79 -15.19
C ASN A 123 2.24 -5.42 -14.50
N ILE A 124 3.39 -5.10 -13.91
CA ILE A 124 3.61 -3.84 -13.18
C ILE A 124 3.31 -2.59 -14.04
N ASN A 125 3.53 -2.66 -15.36
CA ASN A 125 3.30 -1.53 -16.26
C ASN A 125 1.81 -1.24 -16.52
N GLU A 126 0.93 -2.18 -16.21
CA GLU A 126 -0.52 -2.01 -16.31
C GLU A 126 -1.14 -1.55 -14.97
N ILE A 127 -0.34 -1.54 -13.90
CA ILE A 127 -0.77 -1.07 -12.58
C ILE A 127 -0.70 0.47 -12.59
N PRO A 128 -1.77 1.19 -12.18
CA PRO A 128 -1.72 2.65 -12.14
C PRO A 128 -0.60 3.15 -11.21
N GLU A 129 0.11 4.21 -11.62
CA GLU A 129 1.26 4.76 -10.86
C GLU A 129 0.98 4.96 -9.36
N PRO A 130 -0.18 5.52 -8.92
CA PRO A 130 -0.45 5.70 -7.50
C PRO A 130 -0.50 4.39 -6.69
N VAL A 131 -0.86 3.28 -7.35
CA VAL A 131 -0.86 1.95 -6.74
C VAL A 131 0.57 1.42 -6.67
N GLN A 132 1.40 1.70 -7.67
CA GLN A 132 2.83 1.35 -7.63
C GLN A 132 3.56 2.10 -6.53
N SER A 133 3.29 3.40 -6.31
CA SER A 133 3.91 4.15 -5.20
C SER A 133 3.48 3.57 -3.84
N TRP A 134 2.20 3.18 -3.67
CA TRP A 134 1.75 2.46 -2.47
C TRP A 134 2.50 1.12 -2.28
N MET A 135 2.69 0.35 -3.35
CA MET A 135 3.42 -0.92 -3.28
C MET A 135 4.88 -0.72 -2.83
N GLU A 136 5.53 0.38 -3.21
CA GLU A 136 6.88 0.71 -2.74
C GLU A 136 6.87 1.12 -1.25
N GLU A 137 5.86 1.85 -0.79
CA GLU A 137 5.71 2.17 0.64
C GLU A 137 5.52 0.90 1.50
N GLU A 138 4.69 -0.06 1.06
CA GLU A 138 4.53 -1.36 1.75
C GLU A 138 5.85 -2.15 1.80
N LYS A 139 6.70 -2.00 0.77
CA LYS A 139 8.04 -2.57 0.75
C LYS A 139 8.96 -1.90 1.76
N GLU A 140 8.96 -0.57 1.86
CA GLU A 140 9.73 0.15 2.87
C GLU A 140 9.31 -0.23 4.30
N ILE A 141 8.01 -0.42 4.55
CA ILE A 141 7.49 -0.91 5.83
C ILE A 141 8.05 -2.31 6.13
N SER A 142 7.93 -3.24 5.18
CA SER A 142 8.44 -4.62 5.31
C SER A 142 9.95 -4.67 5.55
N GLN A 143 10.73 -3.80 4.89
CA GLN A 143 12.16 -3.68 5.12
C GLN A 143 12.47 -3.10 6.51
N THR A 144 11.72 -2.09 6.93
CA THR A 144 11.91 -1.42 8.22
C THR A 144 11.70 -2.39 9.38
N VAL A 145 10.64 -3.19 9.37
CA VAL A 145 10.38 -4.16 10.45
C VAL A 145 11.48 -5.22 10.54
N LYS A 146 12.05 -5.62 9.39
CA LYS A 146 13.19 -6.54 9.30
C LYS A 146 14.48 -5.92 9.84
N ILE A 147 14.87 -4.74 9.34
CA ILE A 147 16.11 -4.05 9.73
C ILE A 147 16.10 -3.68 11.22
N LYS A 148 14.97 -3.20 11.73
CA LYS A 148 14.84 -2.83 13.16
C LYS A 148 14.68 -4.05 14.06
N ASN A 149 14.56 -5.26 13.51
CA ASN A 149 14.20 -6.47 14.23
C ASN A 149 13.00 -6.24 15.17
N SER A 150 11.96 -5.61 14.62
CA SER A 150 10.78 -5.22 15.39
C SER A 150 10.08 -6.46 15.93
N ILE A 151 9.50 -6.35 17.13
CA ILE A 151 8.62 -7.40 17.66
C ILE A 151 7.25 -7.29 16.98
N GLN A 152 6.58 -8.44 16.81
CA GLN A 152 5.16 -8.46 16.47
C GLN A 152 4.36 -7.87 17.64
N THR A 153 3.55 -6.85 17.39
CA THR A 153 2.71 -6.27 18.45
C THR A 153 1.55 -7.21 18.79
N PRO A 154 0.98 -7.14 20.02
CA PRO A 154 -0.17 -7.94 20.39
C PRO A 154 -1.37 -7.77 19.44
N GLU A 155 -1.59 -6.55 18.93
CA GLU A 155 -2.68 -6.23 18.01
C GLU A 155 -2.49 -6.94 16.66
N ILE A 156 -1.30 -6.82 16.06
CA ILE A 156 -0.97 -7.50 14.81
C ILE A 156 -1.06 -9.02 14.98
N LYS A 157 -0.59 -9.56 16.11
CA LYS A 157 -0.69 -10.99 16.40
C LYS A 157 -2.15 -11.46 16.42
N LEU A 158 -3.03 -10.71 17.08
CA LEU A 158 -4.47 -11.02 17.12
C LEU A 158 -5.09 -10.96 15.73
N ASP A 159 -4.66 -10.02 14.89
CA ASP A 159 -5.12 -9.93 13.50
C ASP A 159 -4.69 -11.15 12.67
N TRP A 160 -3.44 -11.60 12.83
CA TRP A 160 -2.95 -12.82 12.18
C TRP A 160 -3.69 -14.07 12.66
N ASP A 161 -3.92 -14.21 13.96
CA ASP A 161 -4.68 -15.31 14.53
C ASP A 161 -6.12 -15.33 14.00
N SER A 162 -6.74 -14.15 13.88
CA SER A 162 -8.05 -13.95 13.27
C SER A 162 -8.07 -14.38 11.80
N ALA A 163 -7.14 -13.85 10.99
CA ALA A 163 -7.02 -14.13 9.56
C ALA A 163 -6.72 -15.61 9.27
N LEU A 164 -5.94 -16.30 10.11
CA LEU A 164 -5.57 -17.71 9.93
C LEU A 164 -6.65 -18.69 10.37
N ASN A 165 -7.38 -18.36 11.44
CA ASN A 165 -8.30 -19.28 12.10
C ASN A 165 -9.77 -18.95 11.85
N LYS A 166 -10.07 -17.95 11.00
CA LYS A 166 -11.44 -17.49 10.70
C LYS A 166 -12.17 -17.00 11.96
N LEU A 167 -11.44 -16.46 12.93
CA LEU A 167 -12.06 -15.87 14.12
C LEU A 167 -12.60 -14.50 13.73
N PRO A 168 -13.77 -14.08 14.24
CA PRO A 168 -14.22 -12.70 14.03
C PRO A 168 -13.09 -11.72 14.43
N PRO A 169 -13.04 -10.52 13.83
CA PRO A 169 -12.05 -9.52 14.18
C PRO A 169 -11.95 -9.38 15.71
N PRO A 170 -10.73 -9.21 16.25
CA PRO A 170 -10.53 -9.16 17.70
C PRO A 170 -11.47 -8.11 18.32
N LYS A 171 -12.20 -8.51 19.35
CA LYS A 171 -13.07 -7.58 20.07
C LYS A 171 -12.24 -6.47 20.70
N ASP A 172 -12.70 -5.22 20.59
CA ASP A 172 -12.06 -4.11 21.29
C ASP A 172 -11.97 -4.45 22.80
N PRO A 173 -10.81 -4.22 23.46
CA PRO A 173 -10.66 -4.46 24.89
C PRO A 173 -11.63 -3.66 25.77
N ASN A 174 -12.22 -2.57 25.26
CA ASN A 174 -13.37 -1.93 25.88
C ASN A 174 -14.62 -2.73 25.55
N TRP A 175 -15.38 -3.17 26.55
CA TRP A 175 -16.57 -4.07 26.52
C TRP A 175 -17.78 -3.63 25.64
N CYS A 176 -17.53 -2.88 24.57
CA CYS A 176 -18.44 -2.52 23.52
C CYS A 176 -18.74 -3.74 22.63
N THR A 177 -19.96 -3.78 22.10
CA THR A 177 -20.30 -4.70 21.02
C THR A 177 -19.70 -4.13 19.73
N ASP A 178 -18.83 -4.88 19.05
CA ASP A 178 -18.32 -4.46 17.74
C ASP A 178 -19.49 -4.42 16.76
N ASN A 179 -19.85 -3.21 16.33
CA ASN A 179 -20.83 -3.01 15.27
C ASN A 179 -20.07 -2.78 13.97
N PHE A 180 -20.24 -3.67 13.00
CA PHE A 180 -19.69 -3.50 11.66
C PHE A 180 -20.61 -2.60 10.85
N TYR A 181 -20.17 -1.38 10.58
CA TYR A 181 -20.91 -0.44 9.74
C TYR A 181 -20.20 -0.26 8.40
N GLN A 182 -20.81 -0.79 7.33
CA GLN A 182 -20.34 -0.54 5.97
C GLN A 182 -21.08 0.67 5.39
N LYS A 183 -20.31 1.67 4.94
CA LYS A 183 -20.84 2.83 4.25
C LYS A 183 -20.23 2.98 2.86
N GLY A 184 -21.04 2.71 1.83
CA GLY A 184 -20.65 2.81 0.43
C GLY A 184 -20.50 1.46 -0.29
N PRO A 185 -19.96 1.46 -1.52
CA PRO A 185 -19.26 2.58 -2.18
C PRO A 185 -20.17 3.79 -2.44
N LEU A 186 -19.67 5.00 -2.16
CA LEU A 186 -20.41 6.26 -2.41
C LEU A 186 -20.27 6.69 -3.88
N LEU A 187 -19.07 6.56 -4.43
CA LEU A 187 -18.79 6.90 -5.83
C LEU A 187 -19.32 5.80 -6.75
N THR A 188 -19.91 6.21 -7.87
CA THR A 188 -20.32 5.30 -8.96
C THR A 188 -19.44 5.42 -10.19
N THR A 189 -18.52 6.38 -10.20
CA THR A 189 -17.57 6.61 -11.28
C THR A 189 -16.41 5.62 -11.21
N THR A 190 -15.91 5.23 -12.38
CA THR A 190 -14.67 4.49 -12.56
C THR A 190 -13.76 5.29 -13.50
N TRP A 191 -13.58 6.57 -13.19
CA TRP A 191 -12.82 7.49 -14.03
C TRP A 191 -11.33 7.21 -13.99
N ASP A 192 -10.63 7.61 -15.05
CA ASP A 192 -9.20 7.39 -15.25
C ASP A 192 -8.54 8.71 -15.70
N GLN A 193 -7.22 8.69 -15.90
CA GLN A 193 -6.41 9.84 -16.28
C GLN A 193 -6.07 9.89 -17.76
N GLY A 194 -6.32 8.79 -18.49
CA GLY A 194 -5.91 8.61 -19.87
C GLY A 194 -7.00 8.96 -20.89
N TRP A 195 -7.01 8.18 -21.97
CA TRP A 195 -7.84 8.40 -23.15
C TRP A 195 -9.32 8.67 -22.81
N GLY A 196 -9.91 9.68 -23.44
CA GLY A 196 -11.28 10.12 -23.16
C GLY A 196 -11.40 11.09 -21.97
N TYR A 197 -10.49 11.01 -20.99
CA TYR A 197 -10.42 11.91 -19.83
C TYR A 197 -9.42 13.05 -20.06
N ASN A 198 -8.34 12.79 -20.81
CA ASN A 198 -7.27 13.75 -21.08
C ASN A 198 -7.31 14.38 -22.49
N ASN A 199 -8.44 14.32 -23.20
CA ASN A 199 -8.55 14.87 -24.55
C ASN A 199 -8.27 16.38 -24.65
N TYR A 200 -8.46 17.14 -23.56
CA TYR A 200 -8.21 18.58 -23.50
C TYR A 200 -6.99 18.99 -22.66
N THR A 201 -6.23 18.04 -22.10
CA THR A 201 -4.96 18.37 -21.42
C THR A 201 -3.87 18.72 -22.47
N PRO A 202 -2.74 19.32 -22.06
CA PRO A 202 -1.68 19.69 -23.00
C PRO A 202 -1.19 18.51 -23.85
N HIS A 203 -1.04 18.77 -25.15
CA HIS A 203 -0.43 17.82 -26.09
C HIS A 203 1.09 17.93 -26.00
N LEU A 204 1.73 16.97 -25.32
CA LEU A 204 3.18 16.95 -25.09
C LEU A 204 3.90 15.90 -25.95
N GLY A 205 3.19 15.23 -26.86
CA GLY A 205 3.73 14.14 -27.66
C GLY A 205 3.95 12.86 -26.86
N CYS A 206 3.14 12.63 -25.82
CA CYS A 206 3.31 11.48 -24.92
C CYS A 206 3.06 10.15 -25.64
N SER A 207 4.01 9.22 -25.59
CA SER A 207 3.87 7.88 -26.16
C SER A 207 2.92 6.97 -25.38
N ASN A 208 2.66 7.30 -24.11
CA ASN A 208 1.87 6.47 -23.19
C ASN A 208 0.35 6.51 -23.50
N TYR A 209 -0.11 7.52 -24.25
CA TYR A 209 -1.51 7.68 -24.64
C TYR A 209 -1.62 7.92 -26.14
N SER A 210 -2.58 7.28 -26.79
CA SER A 210 -2.76 7.35 -28.25
C SER A 210 -3.05 8.76 -28.79
N ASN A 211 -3.51 9.67 -27.93
CA ASN A 211 -3.77 11.07 -28.30
C ASN A 211 -2.55 11.99 -28.10
N GLY A 212 -1.42 11.50 -27.59
CA GLY A 212 -0.22 12.29 -27.34
C GLY A 212 -0.35 13.33 -26.21
N ASN A 213 -1.46 13.32 -25.47
CA ASN A 213 -1.72 14.27 -24.41
C ASN A 213 -1.18 13.77 -23.06
N ALA A 214 -0.80 14.70 -22.20
CA ALA A 214 -0.46 14.40 -20.81
C ALA A 214 -1.65 13.78 -20.07
N PRO A 215 -1.47 12.90 -19.08
CA PRO A 215 -2.57 12.44 -18.23
C PRO A 215 -3.22 13.61 -17.47
N THR A 216 -4.45 13.42 -17.00
CA THR A 216 -5.16 14.48 -16.24
C THR A 216 -4.51 14.80 -14.89
N GLY A 217 -3.84 13.82 -14.28
CA GLY A 217 -3.28 13.89 -12.93
C GLY A 217 -4.20 13.26 -11.88
N CYS A 218 -3.60 12.57 -10.90
CA CYS A 218 -4.33 11.79 -9.91
C CYS A 218 -5.18 12.66 -8.99
N VAL A 219 -4.68 13.85 -8.61
CA VAL A 219 -5.40 14.82 -7.78
C VAL A 219 -6.62 15.36 -8.53
N ALA A 220 -6.45 15.81 -9.78
CA ALA A 220 -7.56 16.32 -10.58
C ALA A 220 -8.64 15.26 -10.81
N THR A 221 -8.24 14.01 -11.05
CA THR A 221 -9.18 12.90 -11.24
C THR A 221 -9.95 12.57 -9.96
N ALA A 222 -9.28 12.55 -8.81
CA ALA A 222 -9.96 12.38 -7.52
C ALA A 222 -10.95 13.52 -7.23
N THR A 223 -10.53 14.78 -7.44
CA THR A 223 -11.39 15.95 -7.33
C THR A 223 -12.60 15.85 -8.25
N ALA A 224 -12.41 15.44 -9.50
CA ALA A 224 -13.46 15.31 -10.49
C ALA A 224 -14.50 14.24 -10.09
N GLN A 225 -14.06 13.08 -9.58
CA GLN A 225 -14.97 12.03 -9.11
C GLN A 225 -15.84 12.51 -7.93
N ILE A 226 -15.28 13.27 -6.99
CA ILE A 226 -16.05 13.90 -5.91
C ILE A 226 -17.04 14.93 -6.46
N MET A 227 -16.60 15.78 -7.39
CA MET A 227 -17.48 16.77 -8.00
C MET A 227 -18.64 16.12 -8.75
N LYS A 228 -18.38 15.00 -9.43
CA LYS A 228 -19.41 14.20 -10.11
C LYS A 228 -20.39 13.55 -9.14
N TYR A 229 -19.93 13.08 -7.99
CA TYR A 229 -20.79 12.54 -6.95
C TYR A 229 -21.75 13.62 -6.42
N HIS A 230 -21.26 14.83 -6.19
CA HIS A 230 -22.10 15.95 -5.75
C HIS A 230 -22.89 16.61 -6.88
N GLN A 231 -22.51 16.36 -8.15
CA GLN A 231 -23.01 17.07 -9.33
C GLN A 231 -22.99 18.60 -9.12
N TRP A 232 -21.86 19.11 -8.65
CA TRP A 232 -21.67 20.52 -8.33
C TRP A 232 -20.33 21.05 -8.86
N PRO A 233 -20.28 22.27 -9.44
CA PRO A 233 -21.37 23.27 -9.56
C PRO A 233 -22.37 23.03 -10.70
N SER A 234 -23.50 23.74 -10.68
CA SER A 234 -24.56 23.64 -11.70
C SER A 234 -24.18 24.18 -13.08
N SER A 235 -23.00 24.80 -13.22
CA SER A 235 -22.47 25.27 -14.50
C SER A 235 -21.97 24.15 -15.42
N TYR A 236 -21.82 22.93 -14.90
CA TYR A 236 -21.45 21.75 -15.69
C TYR A 236 -22.67 20.91 -16.08
N ASN A 237 -22.63 20.35 -17.29
CA ASN A 237 -23.61 19.35 -17.71
C ASN A 237 -23.21 17.95 -17.19
N TRP A 238 -23.57 17.65 -15.93
CA TRP A 238 -23.25 16.37 -15.29
C TRP A 238 -23.84 15.15 -16.02
N SER A 239 -24.96 15.31 -16.72
CA SER A 239 -25.57 14.21 -17.49
C SER A 239 -24.72 13.80 -18.70
N ALA A 240 -23.90 14.71 -19.23
CA ALA A 240 -22.97 14.44 -20.32
C ALA A 240 -21.64 13.81 -19.86
N MET A 241 -21.50 13.47 -18.57
CA MET A 241 -20.31 12.85 -17.98
C MET A 241 -20.67 11.43 -17.51
N PRO A 242 -20.51 10.40 -18.36
CA PRO A 242 -20.79 9.01 -18.02
C PRO A 242 -19.90 8.53 -16.89
N ASN A 243 -20.37 7.53 -16.14
CA ASN A 243 -19.65 7.04 -14.96
C ASN A 243 -18.43 6.18 -15.31
N ASN A 244 -18.46 5.49 -16.45
CA ASN A 244 -17.54 4.40 -16.77
C ASN A 244 -16.62 4.64 -17.97
N TYR A 245 -16.70 5.83 -18.59
CA TYR A 245 -15.79 6.21 -19.67
C TYR A 245 -15.66 7.74 -19.77
N GLY A 246 -14.54 8.19 -20.33
CA GLY A 246 -14.28 9.61 -20.57
C GLY A 246 -15.11 10.15 -21.73
N SER A 247 -15.73 11.30 -21.54
CA SER A 247 -16.40 12.07 -22.58
C SER A 247 -15.73 13.44 -22.75
N ASN A 248 -16.08 14.18 -23.80
CA ASN A 248 -15.61 15.57 -23.96
C ASN A 248 -15.97 16.43 -22.73
N ALA A 249 -17.17 16.25 -22.16
CA ALA A 249 -17.57 16.96 -20.95
C ALA A 249 -16.71 16.55 -19.73
N THR A 250 -16.43 15.26 -19.57
CA THR A 250 -15.53 14.79 -18.50
C THR A 250 -14.13 15.37 -18.69
N SER A 251 -13.61 15.38 -19.92
CA SER A 251 -12.26 15.90 -20.17
C SER A 251 -12.14 17.41 -19.99
N GLN A 252 -13.18 18.17 -20.34
CA GLN A 252 -13.26 19.62 -20.05
C GLN A 252 -13.28 19.89 -18.55
N LEU A 253 -14.02 19.09 -17.78
CA LEU A 253 -13.98 19.16 -16.31
C LEU A 253 -12.56 18.89 -15.79
N MET A 254 -11.93 17.80 -16.25
CA MET A 254 -10.60 17.38 -15.79
C MET A 254 -9.52 18.43 -16.03
N VAL A 255 -9.43 19.01 -17.24
CA VAL A 255 -8.46 20.08 -17.50
C VAL A 255 -8.81 21.37 -16.74
N GLY A 256 -10.09 21.68 -16.58
CA GLY A 256 -10.55 22.82 -15.80
C GLY A 256 -10.12 22.71 -14.33
N ILE A 257 -10.24 21.52 -13.74
CA ILE A 257 -9.73 21.20 -12.40
C ILE A 257 -8.20 21.32 -12.38
N GLY A 258 -7.50 20.65 -13.30
CA GLY A 258 -6.03 20.69 -13.36
C GLY A 258 -5.48 22.10 -13.43
N ASN A 259 -6.08 22.98 -14.24
CA ASN A 259 -5.71 24.39 -14.30
C ASN A 259 -5.89 25.13 -12.97
N ASN A 260 -7.00 24.89 -12.26
CA ASN A 260 -7.27 25.52 -10.95
C ASN A 260 -6.44 24.91 -9.82
N GLU A 261 -5.96 23.68 -9.99
CA GLU A 261 -5.02 23.02 -9.07
C GLU A 261 -3.55 23.31 -9.41
N ASN A 262 -3.26 24.16 -10.39
CA ASN A 262 -1.91 24.43 -10.89
C ASN A 262 -1.14 23.13 -11.21
N MET A 263 -1.77 22.25 -12.00
CA MET A 263 -1.22 20.96 -12.40
C MET A 263 0.09 21.13 -13.17
N ASP A 264 1.11 20.35 -12.80
CA ASP A 264 2.32 20.16 -13.59
C ASP A 264 2.08 18.96 -14.52
N TYR A 265 1.97 19.24 -15.82
CA TYR A 265 1.66 18.23 -16.83
C TYR A 265 2.94 17.62 -17.40
N ASP A 266 3.09 16.30 -17.25
CA ASP A 266 4.20 15.53 -17.80
C ASP A 266 3.74 14.16 -18.32
N CYS A 267 4.46 13.63 -19.32
CA CYS A 267 4.12 12.35 -19.95
C CYS A 267 4.32 11.13 -19.04
N GLY A 268 5.25 11.21 -18.08
CA GLY A 268 5.48 10.20 -17.05
C GLY A 268 4.44 10.25 -15.92
N GLY A 269 3.69 11.34 -15.80
CA GLY A 269 2.65 11.53 -14.79
C GLY A 269 2.42 13.01 -14.51
N SER A 270 1.16 13.42 -14.38
CA SER A 270 0.82 14.81 -14.08
C SER A 270 0.51 14.98 -12.60
N GLY A 271 1.14 15.98 -11.96
CA GLY A 271 1.22 16.08 -10.51
C GLY A 271 0.90 17.48 -9.97
N THR A 272 0.33 17.50 -8.76
CA THR A 272 0.14 18.73 -7.99
C THR A 272 0.08 18.42 -6.50
N LYS A 273 0.10 19.45 -5.65
CA LYS A 273 0.00 19.28 -4.19
C LYS A 273 -1.46 19.09 -3.78
N SER A 274 -1.73 18.12 -2.91
CA SER A 274 -3.09 17.76 -2.46
C SER A 274 -3.90 18.94 -1.90
N TYR A 275 -3.27 19.87 -1.17
CA TYR A 275 -3.96 21.04 -0.64
C TYR A 275 -4.52 21.98 -1.72
N ARG A 276 -4.03 21.89 -2.97
CA ARG A 276 -4.55 22.70 -4.09
C ARG A 276 -5.92 22.23 -4.53
N ALA A 277 -6.27 20.96 -4.35
CA ALA A 277 -7.65 20.49 -4.54
C ALA A 277 -8.63 21.24 -3.63
N MET A 278 -8.28 21.42 -2.34
CA MET A 278 -9.08 22.22 -1.42
C MET A 278 -9.23 23.67 -1.90
N TYR A 279 -8.15 24.33 -2.33
CA TYR A 279 -8.23 25.70 -2.84
C TYR A 279 -9.07 25.80 -4.12
N ALA A 280 -8.91 24.86 -5.06
CA ALA A 280 -9.71 24.81 -6.27
C ALA A 280 -11.20 24.60 -5.96
N LEU A 281 -11.52 23.63 -5.10
CA LEU A 281 -12.90 23.37 -4.65
C LEU A 281 -13.54 24.62 -4.03
N LYS A 282 -12.85 25.33 -3.13
CA LYS A 282 -13.41 26.53 -2.49
C LYS A 282 -13.50 27.72 -3.43
N GLY A 283 -12.42 27.99 -4.17
CA GLY A 283 -12.28 29.19 -4.98
C GLY A 283 -13.00 29.09 -6.32
N ALA A 284 -12.60 28.12 -7.14
CA ALA A 284 -13.09 27.99 -8.52
C ALA A 284 -14.44 27.29 -8.62
N PHE A 285 -14.70 26.34 -7.71
CA PHE A 285 -15.90 25.48 -7.78
C PHE A 285 -16.94 25.77 -6.69
N GLY A 286 -16.70 26.75 -5.81
CA GLY A 286 -17.69 27.28 -4.87
C GLY A 286 -18.10 26.33 -3.74
N TYR A 287 -17.28 25.34 -3.39
CA TYR A 287 -17.52 24.50 -2.21
C TYR A 287 -17.27 25.30 -0.92
N SER A 288 -18.28 25.36 -0.05
CA SER A 288 -18.19 26.13 1.21
C SER A 288 -17.26 25.49 2.25
N ASN A 289 -17.23 24.16 2.31
CA ASN A 289 -16.63 23.40 3.41
C ASN A 289 -15.56 22.38 2.97
N ALA A 290 -14.74 22.70 1.97
CA ALA A 290 -13.57 21.86 1.68
C ALA A 290 -12.45 22.11 2.70
N LEU A 291 -11.86 21.04 3.22
CA LEU A 291 -10.79 21.05 4.22
C LEU A 291 -9.60 20.19 3.74
N TYR A 292 -8.41 20.53 4.21
CA TYR A 292 -7.18 19.76 4.00
C TYR A 292 -6.45 19.60 5.34
N GLY A 293 -5.96 18.40 5.61
CA GLY A 293 -5.21 18.08 6.83
C GLY A 293 -4.61 16.68 6.76
N ASP A 294 -3.84 16.34 7.79
CA ASP A 294 -3.34 14.99 7.98
C ASP A 294 -4.50 14.00 8.21
N TYR A 295 -4.29 12.72 7.91
CA TYR A 295 -5.31 11.68 8.14
C TYR A 295 -5.74 11.68 9.61
N ASN A 296 -7.05 11.60 9.80
CA ASN A 296 -7.64 11.38 11.10
C ASN A 296 -8.82 10.43 10.94
N TYR A 297 -8.72 9.25 11.57
CA TYR A 297 -9.73 8.21 11.50
C TYR A 297 -11.15 8.73 11.83
N ASN A 298 -11.29 9.49 12.91
CA ASN A 298 -12.59 10.03 13.35
C ASN A 298 -13.16 11.04 12.35
N THR A 299 -12.31 11.88 11.75
CA THR A 299 -12.72 12.80 10.70
C THR A 299 -13.22 12.05 9.47
N VAL A 300 -12.46 11.07 8.97
CA VAL A 300 -12.86 10.26 7.81
C VAL A 300 -14.15 9.51 8.08
N LEU A 301 -14.25 8.85 9.25
CA LEU A 301 -15.46 8.15 9.66
C LEU A 301 -16.66 9.11 9.72
N SER A 302 -16.49 10.31 10.28
CA SER A 302 -17.54 11.33 10.36
C SER A 302 -18.00 11.80 8.98
N GLU A 303 -17.09 12.11 8.06
CA GLU A 303 -17.41 12.54 6.69
C GLU A 303 -18.13 11.42 5.92
N LEU A 304 -17.60 10.19 5.98
CA LEU A 304 -18.25 9.04 5.37
C LEU A 304 -19.63 8.80 5.99
N SER A 305 -19.78 8.90 7.32
CA SER A 305 -21.07 8.81 8.03
C SER A 305 -22.11 9.86 7.58
N GLN A 306 -21.68 10.91 6.89
CA GLN A 306 -22.53 11.94 6.29
C GLN A 306 -22.66 11.82 4.75
N ASN A 307 -22.24 10.70 4.16
CA ASN A 307 -22.22 10.48 2.70
C ASN A 307 -21.33 11.50 1.96
N LYS A 308 -20.23 11.93 2.58
CA LYS A 308 -19.25 12.83 1.96
C LYS A 308 -17.99 12.03 1.63
N PRO A 309 -17.72 11.74 0.34
CA PRO A 309 -16.46 11.13 -0.06
C PRO A 309 -15.28 11.99 0.35
N VAL A 310 -14.13 11.35 0.62
CA VAL A 310 -12.91 12.03 1.06
C VAL A 310 -11.81 11.79 0.04
N ILE A 311 -11.04 12.83 -0.31
CA ILE A 311 -9.80 12.67 -1.08
C ILE A 311 -8.69 12.33 -0.09
N LEU A 312 -8.16 11.12 -0.18
CA LEU A 312 -6.95 10.74 0.55
C LEU A 312 -5.73 10.93 -0.34
N ALA A 313 -4.57 11.16 0.29
CA ALA A 313 -3.32 11.29 -0.43
C ALA A 313 -2.12 10.78 0.35
N GLY A 314 -1.30 9.96 -0.30
CA GLY A 314 0.08 9.69 0.10
C GLY A 314 1.01 10.86 -0.26
N GLY A 315 2.12 10.96 0.48
CA GLY A 315 3.20 11.92 0.27
C GLY A 315 4.38 11.62 1.21
N GLU A 316 5.58 12.04 0.82
CA GLU A 316 6.81 11.81 1.60
C GLU A 316 6.74 12.44 2.99
N LYS A 317 6.63 11.64 4.06
CA LYS A 317 7.02 12.03 5.42
C LYS A 317 7.54 10.85 6.24
N ASN A 318 8.49 11.18 7.11
CA ASN A 318 9.34 10.31 7.90
C ASN A 318 8.63 9.13 8.58
N ILE A 319 9.19 7.95 8.32
CA ILE A 319 9.09 6.65 8.99
C ILE A 319 8.80 6.83 10.49
N GLY A 320 7.55 6.63 10.91
CA GLY A 320 7.25 6.80 12.34
C GLY A 320 5.81 6.71 12.82
N GLN A 321 4.81 6.49 11.96
CA GLN A 321 3.46 6.09 12.41
C GLN A 321 2.90 5.06 11.44
N VAL A 322 2.86 3.84 11.94
CA VAL A 322 2.37 2.65 11.25
C VAL A 322 0.88 2.82 10.98
N LEU A 323 0.45 2.42 9.78
CA LEU A 323 -0.78 1.66 9.48
C LEU A 323 -1.93 2.25 8.62
N PHE A 324 -2.08 3.55 8.29
CA PHE A 324 -3.39 3.96 7.72
C PHE A 324 -3.47 4.99 6.58
N HIS A 325 -2.42 5.17 5.76
CA HIS A 325 -2.39 6.35 4.88
C HIS A 325 -2.74 6.19 3.40
N ILE A 326 -2.98 4.99 2.84
CA ILE A 326 -3.23 4.88 1.39
C ILE A 326 -4.32 3.88 1.06
N MET A 327 -5.56 4.28 1.31
CA MET A 327 -6.69 3.38 1.08
C MET A 327 -7.83 3.99 0.25
N GLN A 328 -7.63 5.17 -0.33
CA GLN A 328 -8.56 5.72 -1.35
C GLN A 328 -7.89 6.34 -2.58
N LYS A 329 -6.57 6.20 -2.77
CA LYS A 329 -5.90 6.58 -4.05
C LYS A 329 -5.84 5.46 -5.10
N VAL A 330 -6.32 4.26 -4.76
CA VAL A 330 -6.31 3.07 -5.63
C VAL A 330 -7.63 2.90 -6.42
N MET A 331 -8.64 3.75 -6.20
CA MET A 331 -9.94 3.68 -6.89
C MET A 331 -9.95 4.39 -8.25
N LEU A 332 -8.97 4.09 -9.10
CA LEU A 332 -9.02 4.37 -10.53
C LEU A 332 -9.06 3.03 -11.26
N GLY A 333 -10.25 2.65 -11.76
CA GLY A 333 -10.43 1.53 -12.69
C GLY A 333 -10.76 0.14 -12.13
N PHE A 334 -10.55 -0.12 -10.83
CA PHE A 334 -10.91 -1.41 -10.22
C PHE A 334 -12.18 -1.29 -9.38
N GLY A 335 -12.97 -2.37 -9.32
CA GLY A 335 -14.22 -2.47 -8.55
C GLY A 335 -14.03 -2.28 -7.04
N ARG A 336 -14.90 -2.88 -6.22
CA ARG A 336 -14.93 -2.66 -4.77
C ARG A 336 -13.64 -3.13 -4.06
N ILE A 337 -12.69 -2.22 -3.87
CA ILE A 337 -11.48 -2.45 -3.08
C ILE A 337 -11.73 -2.07 -1.62
N TYR A 338 -11.41 -2.98 -0.71
CA TYR A 338 -11.49 -2.83 0.73
C TYR A 338 -10.10 -3.02 1.33
N ALA A 339 -9.75 -2.16 2.26
CA ALA A 339 -8.73 -2.43 3.26
C ALA A 339 -9.08 -1.69 4.55
N ARG A 340 -8.32 -1.98 5.59
CA ARG A 340 -8.63 -1.55 6.95
C ARG A 340 -8.31 -0.06 7.11
N LEU A 341 -9.21 0.67 7.78
CA LEU A 341 -9.11 2.08 8.16
C LEU A 341 -8.54 2.29 9.54
#